data_AF-M3BAM2-F1
#
_entry.id   AF-M3BAM2-F1
#
_cell.length_a   1.000
_cell.length_b   1.000
_cell.length_c   1.000
_cell.angle_alpha   90.00
_cell.angle_beta   90.00
_cell.angle_gamma   90.00
#
_symmetry.space_group_name_H-M   'P 1'
#
loop_
_entity.id
_entity.type
_entity.pdbx_description
1 polymer ?
#
loop_
_entity_poly.entity_id
_entity_poly.type
_entity_poly.pdbx_seq_one_letter_code
_entity_poly.pdbx_strand_id
1 'polypeptide(L)'
;MCRRRENPSTTRAYTAQGLLHSRRSFFDPQAHMSRGVPYETVLSGFRAARKRAAAELGISSELICCFLRHLPVADCKATFALDEVQESFRSGSVIGIGLDSSEKSFRPEWFEDLYKEAKDLGLGRTAHAGEEGPSEYIQSALDVLEVERIDHGIRLAENQQLLERVARDGTLLSVCPMSNVLLRCVRQVADLPIRKFLDSGVKFSIYSDDPAYFGNYIMDNYIGVQKAFQLSVADWKTICENSIRGSWCSHIRKTDMLAKLKEVVDTWENHRRAS
;
A
#
# COMPACT_ATOMS: atom_id res chain seq x y z
N MET A 1 3.83 15.29 31.54
CA MET A 1 4.21 13.93 31.08
C MET A 1 3.10 13.37 30.20
N CYS A 2 3.15 13.64 28.89
CA CYS A 2 2.14 13.22 27.92
C CYS A 2 2.53 11.84 27.34
N ARG A 3 1.89 10.77 27.82
CA ARG A 3 2.01 9.43 27.21
C ARG A 3 1.14 9.39 25.96
N ARG A 4 1.70 9.73 24.78
CA ARG A 4 1.08 9.39 23.50
C ARG A 4 1.24 7.88 23.28
N ARG A 5 0.21 7.13 23.69
CA ARG A 5 0.01 5.75 23.24
C ARG A 5 -0.27 5.80 21.74
N GLU A 6 0.42 4.97 20.96
CA GLU A 6 0.04 4.69 19.58
C GLU A 6 -1.43 4.25 19.50
N ASN A 7 -2.05 4.58 18.37
CA ASN A 7 -3.40 5.09 18.27
C ASN A 7 -4.46 3.98 18.05
N PRO A 8 -5.25 3.56 19.06
CA PRO A 8 -6.39 2.66 18.87
C PRO A 8 -7.54 3.24 18.02
N SER A 9 -7.44 4.50 17.56
CA SER A 9 -8.48 5.15 16.77
C SER A 9 -8.45 4.79 15.29
N THR A 10 -7.29 4.51 14.69
CA THR A 10 -7.18 4.32 13.24
C THR A 10 -7.87 3.03 12.79
N THR A 11 -7.63 1.90 13.46
CA THR A 11 -8.27 0.62 13.11
C THR A 11 -9.78 0.65 13.37
N ARG A 12 -10.23 1.28 14.46
CA ARG A 12 -11.66 1.45 14.75
C ARG A 12 -12.36 2.33 13.70
N ALA A 13 -11.70 3.39 13.25
CA ALA A 13 -12.20 4.23 12.15
C ALA A 13 -12.31 3.42 10.85
N TYR A 14 -11.34 2.56 10.53
CA TYR A 14 -11.42 1.68 9.37
C TYR A 14 -12.55 0.64 9.45
N THR A 15 -12.77 0.00 10.61
CA THR A 15 -13.85 -0.98 10.77
C THR A 15 -15.23 -0.32 10.64
N ALA A 16 -15.40 0.88 11.18
CA ALA A 16 -16.64 1.64 11.03
C ALA A 16 -16.96 1.95 9.55
N GLN A 17 -15.95 1.90 8.68
CA GLN A 17 -16.06 2.11 7.24
C GLN A 17 -16.17 0.80 6.43
N GLY A 18 -16.37 -0.34 7.09
CA GLY A 18 -16.56 -1.64 6.42
C GLY A 18 -15.27 -2.32 5.97
N LEU A 19 -14.10 -1.87 6.43
CA LEU A 19 -12.84 -2.52 6.11
C LEU A 19 -12.74 -3.88 6.84
N LEU A 20 -12.88 -4.97 6.09
CA LEU A 20 -12.80 -6.34 6.61
C LEU A 20 -11.36 -6.84 6.80
N HIS A 21 -10.39 -6.15 6.19
CA HIS A 21 -8.98 -6.48 6.25
C HIS A 21 -8.14 -5.24 5.92
N SER A 22 -7.26 -4.83 6.83
CA SER A 22 -6.32 -3.74 6.58
C SER A 22 -4.94 -4.34 6.36
N ARG A 23 -4.50 -4.42 5.10
CA ARG A 23 -3.30 -5.20 4.82
C ARG A 23 -2.00 -4.47 5.15
N ARG A 24 -1.92 -3.17 4.86
CA ARG A 24 -0.65 -2.45 4.76
C ARG A 24 -0.53 -1.48 5.92
N SER A 25 0.29 -1.83 6.90
CA SER A 25 0.88 -0.86 7.80
C SER A 25 2.35 -0.75 7.44
N PHE A 26 2.66 0.31 6.68
CA PHE A 26 4.03 0.77 6.50
C PHE A 26 4.51 1.41 7.79
N PHE A 27 5.79 1.21 8.07
CA PHE A 27 6.46 1.92 9.14
C PHE A 27 7.93 2.08 8.77
N ASP A 28 8.51 3.19 9.20
CA ASP A 28 9.83 3.62 8.76
C ASP A 28 10.76 3.62 9.97
N PRO A 29 11.55 2.56 10.19
CA PRO A 29 12.41 2.46 11.37
C PRO A 29 13.27 3.69 11.59
N GLN A 30 13.81 4.24 10.50
CA GLN A 30 14.69 5.41 10.50
C GLN A 30 14.01 6.66 11.11
N ALA A 31 12.70 6.85 10.90
CA ALA A 31 11.94 7.97 11.47
C ALA A 31 11.75 7.86 13.00
N HIS A 32 11.81 6.65 13.55
CA HIS A 32 11.67 6.39 14.98
C HIS A 32 13.04 6.34 15.67
N MET A 33 14.00 5.63 15.08
CA MET A 33 15.34 5.43 15.63
C MET A 33 16.14 6.73 15.71
N SER A 34 16.00 7.62 14.72
CA SER A 34 16.58 8.97 14.78
C SER A 34 16.09 9.82 15.96
N ARG A 35 14.96 9.45 16.57
CA ARG A 35 14.38 10.10 17.76
C ARG A 35 14.67 9.34 19.06
N GLY A 36 15.54 8.33 19.01
CA GLY A 36 15.92 7.51 20.16
C GLY A 36 14.89 6.45 20.54
N VAL A 37 13.94 6.12 19.66
CA VAL A 37 12.98 5.02 19.88
C VAL A 37 13.56 3.73 19.26
N PRO A 38 13.86 2.69 20.06
CA PRO A 38 14.41 1.44 19.53
C PRO A 38 13.44 0.71 18.61
N TYR A 39 13.95 -0.03 17.63
CA TYR A 39 13.13 -0.76 16.66
C TYR A 39 12.18 -1.76 17.34
N GLU A 40 12.65 -2.53 18.32
CA GLU A 40 11.81 -3.49 19.04
C GLU A 40 10.66 -2.80 19.81
N THR A 41 10.84 -1.54 20.23
CA THR A 41 9.74 -0.77 20.87
C THR A 41 8.64 -0.48 19.86
N VAL A 42 9.01 -0.10 18.62
CA VAL A 42 8.05 0.11 17.53
C VAL A 42 7.37 -1.19 17.14
N LEU A 43 8.15 -2.26 16.92
CA LEU A 43 7.64 -3.55 16.49
C LEU A 43 6.70 -4.19 17.52
N SER A 44 7.05 -4.13 18.81
CA SER A 44 6.19 -4.61 19.89
C SER A 44 4.88 -3.81 20.01
N GLY A 45 4.93 -2.49 19.78
CA GLY A 45 3.74 -1.64 19.66
C GLY A 45 2.78 -2.12 18.56
N PHE A 46 3.30 -2.33 17.36
CA PHE A 46 2.52 -2.86 16.24
C PHE A 46 2.00 -4.26 16.50
N ARG A 47 2.81 -5.18 17.05
CA ARG A 47 2.37 -6.54 17.42
C ARG A 47 1.19 -6.50 18.40
N ALA A 48 1.26 -5.65 19.43
CA ALA A 48 0.17 -5.47 20.38
C ALA A 48 -1.09 -4.89 19.72
N ALA A 49 -0.93 -3.91 18.82
CA ALA A 49 -2.04 -3.33 18.07
C ALA A 49 -2.71 -4.35 17.13
N ARG A 50 -1.93 -5.16 16.41
CA ARG A 50 -2.41 -6.27 15.55
C ARG A 50 -3.23 -7.27 16.35
N LYS A 51 -2.70 -7.72 17.50
CA LYS A 51 -3.40 -8.68 18.37
C LYS A 51 -4.72 -8.12 18.87
N ARG A 52 -4.75 -6.85 19.27
CA ARG A 52 -5.98 -6.17 19.71
C ARG A 52 -6.98 -6.03 18.57
N ALA A 53 -6.54 -5.59 17.39
CA ALA A 53 -7.39 -5.43 16.21
C ALA A 53 -8.05 -6.76 15.79
N ALA A 54 -7.29 -7.85 15.81
CA ALA A 54 -7.81 -9.18 15.51
C ALA A 54 -8.87 -9.61 16.54
N ALA A 55 -8.61 -9.42 17.83
CA ALA A 55 -9.51 -9.83 18.91
C ALA A 55 -10.79 -8.97 18.99
N GLU A 56 -10.67 -7.65 18.84
CA GLU A 56 -11.79 -6.72 19.03
C GLU A 56 -12.60 -6.48 17.75
N LEU A 57 -11.96 -6.55 16.58
CA LEU A 57 -12.54 -6.09 15.31
C LEU A 57 -12.54 -7.17 14.21
N GLY A 58 -11.92 -8.33 14.46
CA GLY A 58 -11.78 -9.39 13.44
C GLY A 58 -10.89 -8.99 12.25
N ILE A 59 -10.09 -7.93 12.39
CA ILE A 59 -9.20 -7.42 11.34
C ILE A 59 -7.80 -7.98 11.53
N SER A 60 -7.26 -8.57 10.47
CA SER A 60 -5.83 -8.86 10.36
C SER A 60 -5.12 -7.76 9.58
N SER A 61 -3.85 -7.55 9.92
CA SER A 61 -2.93 -6.70 9.17
C SER A 61 -1.55 -7.31 9.13
N GLU A 62 -0.73 -6.89 8.16
CA GLU A 62 0.66 -7.29 8.00
C GLU A 62 1.56 -6.04 8.02
N LEU A 63 2.82 -6.24 8.40
CA LEU A 63 3.81 -5.16 8.50
C LEU A 63 4.78 -5.23 7.34
N ILE A 64 5.08 -4.07 6.77
CA ILE A 64 6.10 -3.88 5.74
C ILE A 64 7.04 -2.80 6.27
N CYS A 65 8.33 -3.10 6.31
CA CYS A 65 9.36 -2.19 6.79
C CYS A 65 9.83 -1.32 5.63
N CYS A 66 9.65 -0.01 5.73
CA CYS A 66 10.00 0.91 4.66
C CYS A 66 11.32 1.64 4.94
N PHE A 67 12.04 1.91 3.85
CA PHE A 67 13.28 2.67 3.87
C PHE A 67 13.05 4.08 3.31
N LEU A 68 13.49 5.08 4.07
CA LEU A 68 13.33 6.48 3.73
C LEU A 68 14.35 6.87 2.66
N ARG A 69 13.89 6.96 1.41
CA ARG A 69 14.81 7.12 0.27
C ARG A 69 15.56 8.46 0.21
N HIS A 70 15.07 9.47 0.94
CA HIS A 70 15.72 10.79 1.03
C HIS A 70 16.94 10.79 1.96
N LEU A 71 17.11 9.73 2.77
CA LEU A 71 18.29 9.54 3.60
C LEU A 71 19.41 8.85 2.79
N PRO A 72 20.68 8.97 3.24
CA PRO A 72 21.78 8.26 2.61
C PRO A 72 21.52 6.75 2.50
N VAL A 73 21.82 6.16 1.35
CA VAL A 73 21.66 4.70 1.13
C VAL A 73 22.42 3.88 2.18
N ALA A 74 23.57 4.37 2.62
CA ALA A 74 24.35 3.74 3.68
C ALA A 74 23.56 3.61 4.99
N ASP A 75 22.72 4.60 5.33
CA ASP A 75 21.90 4.57 6.55
C ASP A 75 20.76 3.56 6.41
N CYS A 76 20.16 3.45 5.22
CA CYS A 76 19.15 2.44 4.92
C CYS A 76 19.75 1.02 5.00
N LYS A 77 20.94 0.81 4.43
CA LYS A 77 21.67 -0.47 4.52
C LYS A 77 22.07 -0.78 5.96
N ALA A 78 22.57 0.19 6.71
CA ALA A 78 22.90 0.01 8.12
C ALA A 78 21.66 -0.39 8.95
N THR A 79 20.52 0.25 8.70
CA THR A 79 19.24 -0.09 9.34
C THR A 79 18.79 -1.50 8.95
N PHE A 80 18.86 -1.86 7.67
CA PHE A 80 18.52 -3.20 7.19
C PHE A 80 19.39 -4.28 7.85
N ALA A 81 20.68 -4.01 8.04
CA ALA A 81 21.65 -4.94 8.62
C ALA A 81 21.54 -5.14 10.14
N LEU A 82 20.69 -4.36 10.85
CA LEU A 82 20.51 -4.53 12.29
C LEU A 82 19.92 -5.91 12.62
N ASP A 83 20.47 -6.57 13.65
CA ASP A 83 20.04 -7.91 14.06
C ASP A 83 18.53 -7.99 14.36
N GLU A 84 17.99 -6.97 15.02
CA GLU A 84 16.56 -6.86 15.36
C GLU A 84 15.66 -6.72 14.12
N VAL A 85 16.13 -6.03 13.08
CA VAL A 85 15.42 -5.89 11.80
C VAL A 85 15.47 -7.23 11.05
N GLN A 86 16.65 -7.84 10.95
CA GLN A 86 16.82 -9.15 10.34
C GLN A 86 16.00 -10.25 11.03
N GLU A 87 15.94 -10.24 12.36
CA GLU A 87 15.11 -11.19 13.12
C GLU A 87 13.61 -10.96 12.88
N SER A 88 13.18 -9.72 12.70
CA SER A 88 11.78 -9.43 12.36
C SER A 88 11.37 -10.00 11.00
N PHE A 89 12.31 -10.08 10.05
CA PHE A 89 12.13 -10.73 8.76
C PHE A 89 12.08 -12.25 8.89
N ARG A 90 13.06 -12.86 9.58
CA ARG A 90 13.13 -14.33 9.77
C ARG A 90 11.93 -14.88 10.55
N SER A 91 11.46 -14.16 11.56
CA SER A 91 10.29 -14.55 12.35
C SER A 91 8.95 -14.36 11.61
N GLY A 92 8.94 -13.72 10.43
CA GLY A 92 7.72 -13.39 9.70
C GLY A 92 6.88 -12.28 10.35
N SER A 93 7.44 -11.55 11.31
CA SER A 93 6.77 -10.40 11.93
C SER A 93 6.58 -9.26 10.93
N VAL A 94 7.56 -9.10 10.04
CA VAL A 94 7.56 -8.22 8.88
C VAL A 94 7.66 -9.08 7.63
N ILE A 95 6.74 -8.89 6.68
CA ILE A 95 6.59 -9.78 5.52
C ILE A 95 7.24 -9.24 4.24
N GLY A 96 7.77 -8.03 4.30
CA GLY A 96 8.29 -7.34 3.13
C GLY A 96 8.95 -6.02 3.43
N ILE A 97 9.57 -5.46 2.40
CA ILE A 97 10.18 -4.15 2.43
C ILE A 97 9.49 -3.17 1.47
N GLY A 98 9.57 -1.90 1.81
CA GLY A 98 9.10 -0.76 1.01
C GLY A 98 10.21 0.27 0.80
N LEU A 99 10.05 1.12 -0.21
CA LEU A 99 10.83 2.34 -0.41
C LEU A 99 9.85 3.50 -0.53
N ASP A 100 10.01 4.53 0.27
CA ASP A 100 9.07 5.65 0.35
C ASP A 100 9.76 6.98 0.68
N SER A 101 8.94 7.97 1.04
CA SER A 101 9.33 9.37 1.22
C SER A 101 9.70 10.06 -0.09
N SER A 102 10.34 11.24 -0.01
CA SER A 102 10.56 12.14 -1.16
C SER A 102 11.14 11.40 -2.37
N GLU A 103 10.33 11.28 -3.42
CA GLU A 103 10.70 10.53 -4.61
C GLU A 103 11.53 11.40 -5.56
N LYS A 104 11.20 12.68 -5.68
CA LYS A 104 11.86 13.59 -6.61
C LYS A 104 13.36 13.71 -6.28
N SER A 105 14.21 13.35 -7.24
CA SER A 105 15.69 13.36 -7.17
C SER A 105 16.34 12.16 -6.48
N PHE A 106 15.58 11.23 -5.91
CA PHE A 106 16.10 10.02 -5.28
C PHE A 106 15.76 8.83 -6.13
N ARG A 107 16.73 8.22 -6.80
CA ARG A 107 16.50 7.17 -7.80
C ARG A 107 16.28 5.78 -7.15
N PRO A 108 15.30 4.98 -7.59
CA PRO A 108 15.12 3.61 -7.07
C PRO A 108 16.39 2.77 -7.14
N GLU A 109 17.15 2.87 -8.23
CA GLU A 109 18.34 2.06 -8.55
C GLU A 109 19.44 2.16 -7.48
N TRP A 110 19.47 3.23 -6.69
CA TRP A 110 20.44 3.35 -5.60
C TRP A 110 20.25 2.31 -4.50
N PHE A 111 19.08 1.68 -4.43
CA PHE A 111 18.72 0.69 -3.42
C PHE A 111 18.77 -0.76 -3.95
N GLU A 112 19.35 -1.00 -5.14
CA GLU A 112 19.43 -2.32 -5.79
C GLU A 112 19.96 -3.41 -4.85
N ASP A 113 21.12 -3.19 -4.23
CA ASP A 113 21.73 -4.19 -3.34
C ASP A 113 20.80 -4.56 -2.16
N LEU A 114 20.14 -3.55 -1.56
CA LEU A 114 19.23 -3.78 -0.43
C LEU A 114 18.02 -4.61 -0.86
N TYR A 115 17.47 -4.33 -2.04
CA TYR A 115 16.34 -5.09 -2.58
C TYR A 115 16.73 -6.50 -3.02
N LYS A 116 17.96 -6.68 -3.52
CA LYS A 116 18.51 -8.00 -3.81
C LYS A 116 18.66 -8.84 -2.54
N GLU A 117 19.22 -8.28 -1.46
CA GLU A 117 19.29 -8.98 -0.17
C GLU A 117 17.90 -9.33 0.36
N ALA A 118 16.93 -8.42 0.24
CA ALA A 118 15.55 -8.70 0.63
C ALA A 118 14.92 -9.82 -0.21
N LYS A 119 15.25 -9.89 -1.51
CA LYS A 119 14.83 -10.99 -2.38
C LYS A 119 15.43 -12.32 -1.97
N ASP A 120 16.72 -12.36 -1.62
CA ASP A 120 17.40 -13.56 -1.14
C ASP A 120 16.83 -14.07 0.19
N LEU A 121 16.27 -13.17 1.01
CA LEU A 121 15.50 -13.49 2.22
C LEU A 121 14.05 -13.92 1.97
N GLY A 122 13.58 -13.89 0.71
CA GLY A 122 12.20 -14.24 0.35
C GLY A 122 11.16 -13.20 0.78
N LEU A 123 11.57 -11.95 1.04
CA LEU A 123 10.67 -10.87 1.45
C LEU A 123 9.90 -10.32 0.25
N GLY A 124 8.64 -9.95 0.48
CA GLY A 124 7.86 -9.21 -0.50
C GLY A 124 8.47 -7.82 -0.73
N ARG A 125 8.53 -7.38 -1.99
CA ARG A 125 9.15 -6.10 -2.39
C ARG A 125 8.11 -5.17 -3.02
N THR A 126 8.01 -3.94 -2.53
CA THR A 126 7.15 -2.87 -3.06
C THR A 126 7.91 -1.56 -3.03
N ALA A 127 7.57 -0.58 -3.85
CA ALA A 127 8.23 0.74 -3.81
C ALA A 127 7.28 1.85 -4.28
N HIS A 128 7.36 3.01 -3.65
CA HIS A 128 6.79 4.24 -4.17
C HIS A 128 7.53 4.62 -5.45
N ALA A 129 6.79 4.64 -6.55
CA ALA A 129 7.33 5.00 -7.85
C ALA A 129 6.25 5.64 -8.73
N GLY A 130 6.61 6.71 -9.43
CA GLY A 130 5.71 7.44 -10.30
C GLY A 130 4.59 8.18 -9.58
N GLU A 131 4.85 8.67 -8.36
CA GLU A 131 3.99 9.62 -7.65
C GLU A 131 4.41 11.06 -7.95
N GLU A 132 5.63 11.42 -7.54
CA GLU A 132 6.28 12.70 -7.82
C GLU A 132 7.36 12.54 -8.90
N GLY A 133 8.01 11.37 -8.90
CA GLY A 133 9.05 10.97 -9.85
C GLY A 133 8.50 10.59 -11.21
N PRO A 134 9.33 10.52 -12.25
CA PRO A 134 8.86 10.26 -13.60
C PRO A 134 8.57 8.76 -13.81
N SER A 135 7.89 8.41 -14.91
CA SER A 135 7.45 7.02 -15.16
C SER A 135 8.61 6.01 -15.23
N GLU A 136 9.82 6.48 -15.54
CA GLU A 136 11.06 5.71 -15.57
C GLU A 136 11.42 5.14 -14.19
N TYR A 137 10.96 5.77 -13.10
CA TYR A 137 11.15 5.22 -11.75
C TYR A 137 10.29 3.99 -11.52
N ILE A 138 9.10 3.92 -12.14
CA ILE A 138 8.28 2.71 -12.12
C ILE A 138 9.02 1.59 -12.84
N GLN A 139 9.56 1.89 -14.03
CA GLN A 139 10.36 0.92 -14.78
C GLN A 139 11.57 0.44 -13.96
N SER A 140 12.30 1.36 -13.34
CA SER A 140 13.48 1.05 -12.53
C SER A 140 13.13 0.22 -11.29
N ALA A 141 12.01 0.52 -10.63
CA ALA A 141 11.54 -0.29 -9.52
C ALA A 141 11.20 -1.73 -9.97
N LEU A 142 10.61 -1.91 -11.15
CA LEU A 142 10.30 -3.23 -11.70
C LEU A 142 11.56 -4.00 -12.16
N ASP A 143 12.46 -3.32 -12.85
CA ASP A 143 13.61 -3.96 -13.53
C ASP A 143 14.82 -4.14 -12.61
N VAL A 144 15.09 -3.16 -11.75
CA VAL A 144 16.29 -3.12 -10.90
C VAL A 144 15.97 -3.60 -9.49
N LEU A 145 14.89 -3.08 -8.90
CA LEU A 145 14.50 -3.49 -7.53
C LEU A 145 13.67 -4.78 -7.50
N GLU A 146 13.24 -5.26 -8.67
CA GLU A 146 12.44 -6.47 -8.83
C GLU A 146 11.22 -6.50 -7.87
N VAL A 147 10.53 -5.36 -7.77
CA VAL A 147 9.33 -5.23 -6.93
C VAL A 147 8.16 -6.01 -7.50
N GLU A 148 7.33 -6.54 -6.62
CA GLU A 148 6.13 -7.30 -6.99
C GLU A 148 4.91 -6.39 -7.15
N ARG A 149 4.99 -5.18 -6.58
CA ARG A 149 3.94 -4.15 -6.58
C ARG A 149 4.57 -2.78 -6.62
N ILE A 150 3.81 -1.81 -7.12
CA ILE A 150 4.20 -0.41 -7.17
C ILE A 150 3.23 0.38 -6.31
N ASP A 151 3.76 1.29 -5.50
CA ASP A 151 2.97 2.21 -4.71
C ASP A 151 2.81 3.55 -5.44
N HIS A 152 1.58 4.04 -5.47
CA HIS A 152 1.04 5.08 -6.36
C HIS A 152 1.01 4.70 -7.84
N GLY A 153 2.13 4.87 -8.54
CA GLY A 153 2.23 4.57 -9.98
C GLY A 153 1.35 5.45 -10.89
N ILE A 154 0.87 6.60 -10.42
CA ILE A 154 -0.07 7.44 -11.19
C ILE A 154 0.53 7.96 -12.51
N ARG A 155 1.85 8.20 -12.54
CA ARG A 155 2.55 8.65 -13.75
C ARG A 155 2.82 7.54 -14.76
N LEU A 156 2.43 6.28 -14.47
CA LEU A 156 2.38 5.20 -15.47
C LEU A 156 1.56 5.61 -16.71
N ALA A 157 0.53 6.42 -16.50
CA ALA A 157 -0.34 6.91 -17.57
C ALA A 157 0.39 7.75 -18.64
N GLU A 158 1.59 8.26 -18.35
CA GLU A 158 2.38 9.06 -19.28
C GLU A 158 3.18 8.20 -20.28
N ASN A 159 3.38 6.92 -20.00
CA ASN A 159 4.18 6.01 -20.82
C ASN A 159 3.35 4.80 -21.26
N GLN A 160 2.90 4.83 -22.52
CA GLN A 160 2.01 3.81 -23.08
C GLN A 160 2.64 2.41 -23.11
N GLN A 161 3.92 2.30 -23.47
CA GLN A 161 4.61 1.01 -23.54
C GLN A 161 4.77 0.38 -22.15
N LEU A 162 5.13 1.19 -21.15
CA LEU A 162 5.26 0.72 -19.78
C LEU A 162 3.90 0.31 -19.20
N LEU A 163 2.85 1.06 -19.52
CA LEU A 163 1.49 0.76 -19.11
C LEU A 163 1.00 -0.60 -19.65
N GLU A 164 1.21 -0.87 -20.94
CA GLU A 164 0.87 -2.16 -21.55
C GLU A 164 1.66 -3.32 -20.93
N ARG A 165 2.95 -3.09 -20.64
CA ARG A 165 3.77 -4.04 -19.90
C ARG A 165 3.20 -4.33 -18.51
N VAL A 166 2.92 -3.30 -17.72
CA VAL A 166 2.38 -3.46 -16.35
C VAL A 166 1.04 -4.18 -16.36
N ALA A 167 0.17 -3.88 -17.33
CA ALA A 167 -1.11 -4.58 -17.49
C ALA A 167 -0.92 -6.07 -17.81
N ARG A 168 -0.05 -6.39 -18.78
CA ARG A 168 0.27 -7.78 -19.17
C ARG A 168 0.88 -8.57 -18.02
N ASP A 169 1.85 -7.99 -17.33
CA ASP A 169 2.57 -8.64 -16.22
C ASP A 169 1.65 -8.76 -14.98
N GLY A 170 0.57 -7.97 -14.94
CA GLY A 170 -0.44 -8.01 -13.90
C GLY A 170 0.05 -7.44 -12.56
N THR A 171 1.05 -6.57 -12.59
CA THR A 171 1.60 -5.88 -11.42
C THR A 171 0.53 -4.98 -10.80
N LEU A 172 0.34 -5.09 -9.48
CA LEU A 172 -0.65 -4.29 -8.77
C LEU A 172 -0.09 -2.90 -8.42
N LEU A 173 -0.86 -1.86 -8.75
CA LEU A 173 -0.64 -0.50 -8.26
C LEU A 173 -1.47 -0.20 -6.99
N SER A 174 -0.92 0.56 -6.06
CA SER A 174 -1.65 1.08 -4.90
C SER A 174 -1.92 2.58 -5.08
N VAL A 175 -3.14 2.95 -5.48
CA VAL A 175 -3.51 4.35 -5.76
C VAL A 175 -4.09 4.99 -4.49
N CYS A 176 -3.66 6.21 -4.16
CA CYS A 176 -4.06 6.94 -2.97
C CYS A 176 -4.74 8.28 -3.34
N PRO A 177 -6.03 8.28 -3.77
CA PRO A 177 -6.64 9.40 -4.46
C PRO A 177 -6.57 10.73 -3.71
N MET A 178 -6.93 10.74 -2.43
CA MET A 178 -6.96 11.96 -1.63
C MET A 178 -5.55 12.42 -1.26
N SER A 179 -4.64 11.49 -1.00
CA SER A 179 -3.21 11.80 -0.77
C SER A 179 -2.62 12.51 -1.99
N ASN A 180 -2.81 11.95 -3.20
CA ASN A 180 -2.27 12.55 -4.42
C ASN A 180 -2.81 13.96 -4.71
N VAL A 181 -4.02 14.29 -4.24
CA VAL A 181 -4.55 15.67 -4.28
C VAL A 181 -3.87 16.56 -3.24
N LEU A 182 -3.75 16.09 -2.00
CA LEU A 182 -3.19 16.86 -0.87
C LEU A 182 -1.68 17.11 -1.03
N LEU A 183 -0.95 16.15 -1.60
CA LEU A 183 0.45 16.26 -2.00
C LEU A 183 0.64 17.05 -3.30
N ARG A 184 -0.46 17.47 -3.95
CA ARG A 184 -0.47 18.25 -5.20
C ARG A 184 0.17 17.54 -6.40
N CYS A 185 0.23 16.21 -6.38
CA CYS A 185 0.58 15.40 -7.54
C CYS A 185 -0.49 15.55 -8.64
N VAL A 186 -1.75 15.70 -8.23
CA VAL A 186 -2.89 16.06 -9.08
C VAL A 186 -3.70 17.18 -8.42
N ARG A 187 -4.52 17.91 -9.18
CA ARG A 187 -5.32 19.04 -8.63
C ARG A 187 -6.61 18.57 -7.98
N GLN A 188 -7.19 17.49 -8.50
CA GLN A 188 -8.44 16.91 -8.04
C GLN A 188 -8.49 15.43 -8.36
N VAL A 189 -9.34 14.67 -7.67
CA VAL A 189 -9.46 13.21 -7.87
C VAL A 189 -9.77 12.84 -9.33
N ALA A 190 -10.53 13.67 -10.05
CA ALA A 190 -10.86 13.42 -11.45
C ALA A 190 -9.66 13.52 -12.42
N ASP A 191 -8.54 14.13 -12.00
CA ASP A 191 -7.30 14.18 -12.79
C ASP A 191 -6.50 12.86 -12.71
N LEU A 192 -6.89 11.92 -11.85
CA LEU A 192 -6.23 10.62 -11.72
C LEU A 192 -6.51 9.71 -12.94
N PRO A 193 -5.55 8.85 -13.33
CA PRO A 193 -5.70 7.96 -14.50
C PRO A 193 -6.57 6.73 -14.24
N ILE A 194 -7.58 6.81 -13.36
CA ILE A 194 -8.42 5.67 -12.95
C ILE A 194 -9.07 4.98 -14.14
N ARG A 195 -9.73 5.74 -15.02
CA ARG A 195 -10.38 5.17 -16.20
C ARG A 195 -9.37 4.57 -17.19
N LYS A 196 -8.24 5.24 -17.40
CA LYS A 196 -7.16 4.74 -18.25
C LYS A 196 -6.60 3.41 -17.75
N PHE A 197 -6.43 3.26 -16.43
CA PHE A 197 -5.99 2.00 -15.84
C PHE A 197 -7.02 0.88 -16.01
N LEU A 198 -8.31 1.15 -15.77
CA LEU A 198 -9.38 0.19 -15.99
C LEU A 198 -9.46 -0.26 -17.47
N ASP A 199 -9.46 0.70 -18.40
CA ASP A 199 -9.58 0.42 -19.84
C ASP A 199 -8.38 -0.36 -20.38
N SER A 200 -7.20 -0.14 -19.82
CA SER A 200 -5.97 -0.79 -20.26
C SER A 200 -5.69 -2.11 -19.52
N GLY A 201 -6.56 -2.53 -18.60
CA GLY A 201 -6.39 -3.74 -17.81
C GLY A 201 -5.30 -3.66 -16.73
N VAL A 202 -4.83 -2.46 -16.38
CA VAL A 202 -3.89 -2.26 -15.28
C VAL A 202 -4.60 -2.60 -13.96
N LYS A 203 -4.00 -3.49 -13.17
CA LYS A 203 -4.52 -3.84 -11.86
C LYS A 203 -4.13 -2.77 -10.86
N PHE A 204 -5.11 -2.16 -10.21
CA PHE A 204 -4.88 -1.24 -9.11
C PHE A 204 -5.89 -1.46 -7.98
N SER A 205 -5.56 -0.89 -6.84
CA SER A 205 -6.36 -0.87 -5.61
C SER A 205 -6.31 0.53 -4.99
N ILE A 206 -7.31 0.86 -4.16
CA ILE A 206 -7.42 2.18 -3.54
C ILE A 206 -7.01 2.10 -2.07
N TYR A 207 -6.19 3.04 -1.61
CA TYR A 207 -5.77 3.18 -0.23
C TYR A 207 -5.90 4.63 0.26
N SER A 208 -5.79 4.80 1.59
CA SER A 208 -5.87 6.11 2.26
C SER A 208 -4.52 6.76 2.51
N ASP A 209 -3.41 6.03 2.30
CA ASP A 209 -2.06 6.49 2.60
C ASP A 209 -1.89 6.81 4.11
N ASP A 210 -1.65 8.07 4.48
CA ASP A 210 -1.57 8.55 5.86
C ASP A 210 -2.90 9.17 6.37
N PRO A 211 -3.92 8.39 6.74
CA PRO A 211 -5.25 8.94 7.08
C PRO A 211 -5.24 9.88 8.28
N ALA A 212 -4.33 9.67 9.23
CA ALA A 212 -4.20 10.50 10.42
C ALA A 212 -3.57 11.87 10.09
N TYR A 213 -2.72 11.92 9.07
CA TYR A 213 -2.09 13.16 8.60
C TYR A 213 -3.04 13.92 7.67
N PHE A 214 -3.68 13.22 6.73
CA PHE A 214 -4.55 13.81 5.73
C PHE A 214 -6.01 14.03 6.17
N GLY A 215 -6.40 13.47 7.30
CA GLY A 215 -7.75 13.61 7.86
C GLY A 215 -8.85 12.90 7.06
N ASN A 216 -8.50 12.01 6.14
CA ASN A 216 -9.43 11.22 5.34
C ASN A 216 -9.08 9.73 5.43
N TYR A 217 -10.09 8.87 5.49
CA TYR A 217 -9.92 7.43 5.63
C TYR A 217 -10.33 6.71 4.35
N ILE A 218 -10.33 5.38 4.37
CA ILE A 218 -10.52 4.56 3.18
C ILE A 218 -11.85 4.84 2.46
N MET A 219 -12.95 5.02 3.18
CA MET A 219 -14.26 5.28 2.56
C MET A 219 -14.30 6.65 1.87
N ASP A 220 -13.62 7.66 2.42
CA ASP A 220 -13.55 8.99 1.81
C ASP A 220 -12.89 8.92 0.42
N ASN A 221 -11.87 8.06 0.27
CA ASN A 221 -11.20 7.81 -1.00
C ASN A 221 -12.14 7.11 -2.00
N TYR A 222 -12.88 6.09 -1.57
CA TYR A 222 -13.87 5.41 -2.42
C TYR A 222 -14.99 6.36 -2.87
N ILE A 223 -15.53 7.18 -1.96
CA ILE A 223 -16.55 8.19 -2.25
C ILE A 223 -15.99 9.24 -3.23
N GLY A 224 -14.76 9.70 -3.02
CA GLY A 224 -14.08 10.65 -3.89
C GLY A 224 -13.97 10.13 -5.32
N VAL A 225 -13.52 8.88 -5.49
CA VAL A 225 -13.43 8.23 -6.81
C VAL A 225 -14.82 8.04 -7.43
N GLN A 226 -15.82 7.61 -6.65
CA GLN A 226 -17.17 7.45 -7.19
C GLN A 226 -17.77 8.76 -7.68
N LYS A 227 -17.60 9.85 -6.92
CA LYS A 227 -18.06 11.19 -7.32
C LYS A 227 -17.37 11.69 -8.59
N ALA A 228 -16.08 11.39 -8.74
CA ALA A 228 -15.27 11.85 -9.88
C ALA A 228 -15.53 11.04 -11.17
N PHE A 229 -15.66 9.71 -11.08
CA PHE A 229 -15.65 8.83 -12.24
C PHE A 229 -16.96 8.09 -12.49
N GLN A 230 -17.91 8.09 -11.54
CA GLN A 230 -19.20 7.40 -11.65
C GLN A 230 -19.06 5.94 -12.09
N LEU A 231 -18.12 5.23 -11.47
CA LEU A 231 -17.76 3.86 -11.83
C LEU A 231 -18.96 2.92 -11.69
N SER A 232 -19.01 1.92 -12.57
CA SER A 232 -20.01 0.86 -12.50
C SER A 232 -19.69 -0.13 -11.36
N VAL A 233 -20.65 -0.96 -10.98
CA VAL A 233 -20.41 -2.03 -10.01
C VAL A 233 -19.41 -3.06 -10.53
N ALA A 234 -19.36 -3.30 -11.85
CA ALA A 234 -18.37 -4.17 -12.46
C ALA A 234 -16.94 -3.59 -12.32
N ASP A 235 -16.79 -2.27 -12.47
CA ASP A 235 -15.50 -1.59 -12.24
C ASP A 235 -15.08 -1.71 -10.76
N TRP A 236 -16.00 -1.42 -9.83
CA TRP A 236 -15.72 -1.54 -8.39
C TRP A 236 -15.38 -2.96 -7.97
N LYS A 237 -16.10 -3.96 -8.49
CA LYS A 237 -15.80 -5.37 -8.29
C LYS A 237 -14.38 -5.68 -8.75
N THR A 238 -14.00 -5.21 -9.94
CA THR A 238 -12.64 -5.41 -10.49
C THR A 238 -11.57 -4.79 -9.58
N ILE A 239 -11.76 -3.56 -9.10
CA ILE A 239 -10.83 -2.88 -8.18
C ILE A 239 -10.68 -3.66 -6.87
N CYS A 240 -11.79 -4.12 -6.28
CA CYS A 240 -11.78 -4.90 -5.05
C CYS A 240 -11.14 -6.28 -5.24
N GLU A 241 -11.43 -6.97 -6.35
CA GLU A 241 -10.81 -8.26 -6.68
C GLU A 241 -9.30 -8.12 -6.88
N ASN A 242 -8.84 -7.05 -7.57
CA ASN A 242 -7.43 -6.76 -7.75
C ASN A 242 -6.72 -6.55 -6.40
N SER A 243 -7.34 -5.79 -5.49
CA SER A 243 -6.83 -5.59 -4.12
C SER A 243 -6.67 -6.92 -3.36
N ILE A 244 -7.69 -7.78 -3.42
CA ILE A 244 -7.66 -9.10 -2.77
C ILE A 244 -6.60 -10.01 -3.39
N ARG A 245 -6.56 -10.11 -4.72
CA ARG A 245 -5.63 -11.01 -5.42
C ARG A 245 -4.18 -10.58 -5.27
N GLY A 246 -3.91 -9.28 -5.37
CA GLY A 246 -2.57 -8.72 -5.24
C GLY A 246 -2.09 -8.56 -3.80
N SER A 247 -2.90 -8.90 -2.80
CA SER A 247 -2.45 -8.98 -1.41
C SER A 247 -1.46 -10.14 -1.19
N TRP A 248 -0.38 -9.98 -0.41
CA TRP A 248 0.46 -11.11 0.09
C TRP A 248 -0.17 -11.89 1.28
N CYS A 249 -1.49 -12.13 1.33
CA CYS A 249 -2.11 -12.92 2.41
C CYS A 249 -2.22 -14.37 1.97
N SER A 250 -2.52 -15.24 2.91
CA SER A 250 -2.74 -16.66 2.62
C SER A 250 -3.82 -16.84 1.57
N HIS A 251 -3.67 -17.86 0.73
CA HIS A 251 -4.67 -18.22 -0.27
C HIS A 251 -6.06 -18.44 0.35
N ILE A 252 -6.12 -19.06 1.53
CA ILE A 252 -7.36 -19.25 2.29
C ILE A 252 -8.03 -17.90 2.55
N ARG A 253 -7.29 -16.92 3.05
CA ARG A 253 -7.85 -15.59 3.33
C ARG A 253 -8.32 -14.87 2.07
N LYS A 254 -7.61 -15.03 0.95
CA LYS A 254 -8.05 -14.49 -0.35
C LYS A 254 -9.38 -15.10 -0.78
N THR A 255 -9.53 -16.41 -0.66
CA THR A 255 -10.77 -17.12 -0.98
C THR A 255 -11.94 -16.62 -0.15
N ASP A 256 -11.76 -16.47 1.17
CA ASP A 256 -12.80 -15.94 2.06
C ASP A 256 -13.24 -14.52 1.66
N MET A 257 -12.27 -13.65 1.36
CA MET A 257 -12.55 -12.27 0.95
C MET A 257 -13.22 -12.19 -0.42
N LEU A 258 -12.83 -13.04 -1.38
CA LEU A 258 -13.47 -13.12 -2.69
C LEU A 258 -14.92 -13.61 -2.58
N ALA A 259 -15.18 -14.60 -1.72
CA ALA A 259 -16.53 -15.08 -1.44
C ALA A 259 -17.40 -13.96 -0.84
N LYS A 260 -16.85 -13.20 0.13
CA LYS A 260 -17.57 -12.08 0.73
C LYS A 260 -17.84 -10.94 -0.27
N LEU A 261 -16.87 -10.64 -1.14
CA LEU A 261 -17.06 -9.66 -2.21
C LEU A 261 -18.20 -10.09 -3.15
N LYS A 262 -18.24 -11.37 -3.53
CA LYS A 262 -19.34 -11.91 -4.35
C LYS A 262 -20.70 -11.72 -3.67
N GLU A 263 -20.81 -12.07 -2.39
CA GLU A 263 -22.05 -11.90 -1.61
C GLU A 263 -22.54 -10.45 -1.58
N VAL A 264 -21.62 -9.49 -1.40
CA VAL A 264 -21.95 -8.06 -1.37
C VAL A 264 -22.44 -7.57 -2.74
N VAL A 265 -21.77 -7.98 -3.82
CA VAL A 265 -22.18 -7.63 -5.19
C VAL A 265 -23.54 -8.22 -5.52
N ASP A 266 -23.75 -9.51 -5.25
CA ASP A 266 -25.02 -10.21 -5.50
C ASP A 266 -26.18 -9.53 -4.73
N THR A 267 -25.94 -9.16 -3.47
CA THR A 267 -26.92 -8.47 -2.63
C THR A 267 -27.30 -7.11 -3.22
N TRP A 268 -26.32 -6.33 -3.66
CA TRP A 268 -26.55 -5.02 -4.27
C TRP A 268 -27.34 -5.14 -5.58
N GLU A 269 -26.98 -6.09 -6.44
CA GLU A 269 -27.68 -6.32 -7.71
C GLU A 269 -29.14 -6.75 -7.50
N ASN A 270 -29.40 -7.60 -6.49
CA ASN A 270 -30.75 -8.03 -6.16
C ASN A 270 -31.61 -6.88 -5.63
N HIS A 271 -31.05 -6.00 -4.79
CA HIS A 271 -31.76 -4.79 -4.34
C HIS A 271 -32.13 -3.88 -5.50
N ARG A 272 -31.21 -3.71 -6.47
CA ARG A 272 -31.45 -2.87 -7.65
C ARG A 272 -32.48 -3.44 -8.63
N ARG A 273 -32.67 -4.76 -8.65
CA ARG A 273 -33.72 -5.42 -9.45
C ARG A 273 -35.09 -5.33 -8.78
N ALA A 274 -35.13 -5.15 -7.46
CA ALA A 274 -36.35 -5.03 -6.68
C ALA A 274 -36.87 -3.59 -6.54
N SER A 275 -36.02 -2.59 -6.81
CA SER A 275 -36.33 -1.15 -6.84
C SER A 275 -36.64 -0.65 -8.23
#